data_AF-A0A846HLS1-F1
#
_entry.id   AF-A0A846HLS1-F1
#
_cell.length_a   1.000
_cell.length_b   1.000
_cell.length_c   1.000
_cell.angle_alpha   90.00
_cell.angle_beta   90.00
_cell.angle_gamma   90.00
#
_symmetry.space_group_name_H-M   'P 1'
#
loop_
_entity.id
_entity.type
_entity.pdbx_description
1 polymer ?
#
loop_
_entity_poly.entity_id
_entity_poly.type
_entity_poly.pdbx_seq_one_letter_code
_entity_poly.pdbx_strand_id
1 'polypeptide(L)' 'MVMVNGVQRGDFGVHFDANMPGSAGCVVLRTSVGWQAFEKDMKNLYSDGVKEVPLLVSYSR' A
#
# COMPACT_ATOMS: atom_id res chain seq x y z
N MET A 1 -9.05 -13.35 7.82
CA MET A 1 -8.19 -13.73 6.68
C MET A 1 -8.98 -14.68 5.78
N VAL A 2 -9.11 -14.39 4.50
CA VAL A 2 -9.97 -15.15 3.55
C VAL A 2 -9.21 -15.41 2.26
N MET A 3 -9.12 -16.63 1.77
CA MET A 3 -8.50 -16.92 0.48
C MET A 3 -9.51 -16.74 -0.66
N VAL A 4 -9.21 -15.92 -1.67
CA VAL A 4 -10.02 -15.74 -2.88
C VAL A 4 -9.11 -15.84 -4.10
N ASN A 5 -9.40 -16.76 -5.01
CA ASN A 5 -8.62 -17.04 -6.23
C ASN A 5 -7.11 -17.27 -5.96
N GLY A 6 -6.77 -17.95 -4.87
CA GLY A 6 -5.38 -18.22 -4.47
C GLY A 6 -4.66 -17.03 -3.82
N VAL A 7 -5.34 -15.89 -3.66
CA VAL A 7 -4.81 -14.70 -2.98
C VAL A 7 -5.40 -14.60 -1.58
N GLN A 8 -4.55 -14.40 -0.58
CA GLN A 8 -4.97 -14.12 0.78
C GLN A 8 -5.58 -12.71 0.85
N ARG A 9 -6.90 -12.62 0.90
CA ARG A 9 -7.64 -11.38 1.13
C ARG A 9 -7.69 -11.06 2.61
N GLY A 10 -7.27 -9.85 2.93
CA GLY A 10 -7.03 -9.36 4.29
C GLY A 10 -5.78 -8.50 4.36
N ASP A 11 -4.84 -8.73 3.44
CA ASP A 11 -3.66 -7.92 3.27
C ASP A 11 -3.88 -6.94 2.11
N PHE A 12 -3.55 -5.67 2.30
CA PHE A 12 -3.46 -4.67 1.24
C PHE A 12 -2.05 -4.08 1.31
N GLY A 13 -1.45 -3.84 0.14
CA GLY A 13 -0.13 -3.24 0.02
C GLY A 13 -0.22 -1.83 -0.57
N VAL A 14 0.93 -1.16 -0.58
CA VAL A 14 1.18 0.03 -1.40
C VAL A 14 2.19 -0.35 -2.46
N HIS A 15 1.90 -0.12 -3.74
CA HIS A 15 2.84 -0.40 -4.82
C HIS A 15 2.81 0.65 -5.92
N PHE A 16 3.89 0.71 -6.71
CA PHE A 16 3.94 1.51 -7.92
C PHE A 16 3.09 0.87 -9.04
N ASP A 17 2.42 1.71 -9.82
CA ASP A 17 1.69 1.28 -11.01
C ASP A 17 2.66 0.94 -12.14
N ALA A 18 2.88 -0.36 -12.37
CA ALA A 18 3.70 -0.86 -13.48
C ALA A 18 2.84 -1.26 -14.70
N ASN A 19 1.67 -0.64 -14.89
CA ASN A 19 0.68 -1.01 -15.92
C ASN A 19 0.16 -2.46 -15.78
N MET A 20 0.14 -2.98 -14.55
CA MET A 20 -0.44 -4.30 -14.27
C MET A 20 -1.97 -4.20 -14.16
N PRO A 21 -2.73 -5.24 -14.56
CA PRO A 21 -4.19 -5.19 -14.57
C PRO A 21 -4.78 -5.13 -13.15
N GLY A 22 -5.09 -3.91 -12.71
CA GLY A 22 -5.80 -3.62 -11.46
C GLY A 22 -4.93 -3.65 -10.22
N SER A 23 -5.48 -3.14 -9.11
CA SER A 23 -4.77 -3.06 -7.83
C SER A 23 -5.03 -4.25 -6.90
N ALA A 24 -5.94 -5.16 -7.28
CA ALA A 24 -6.48 -6.20 -6.38
C ALA A 24 -6.98 -5.68 -5.02
N GLY A 25 -7.30 -4.38 -4.89
CA GLY A 25 -7.69 -3.73 -3.63
C GLY A 25 -6.55 -3.04 -2.87
N CYS A 26 -5.33 -3.07 -3.40
CA CYS A 26 -4.18 -2.32 -2.87
C CYS A 26 -4.25 -0.82 -3.20
N VAL A 27 -3.46 -0.04 -2.48
CA VAL A 27 -3.22 1.38 -2.78
C VAL A 27 -2.15 1.47 -3.86
N VAL A 28 -2.42 2.19 -4.93
CA VAL A 28 -1.52 2.30 -6.08
C VAL A 28 -1.06 3.73 -6.27
N LEU A 29 0.26 3.92 -6.34
CA LEU A 29 0.88 5.18 -6.71
C LEU A 29 1.17 5.17 -8.21
N ARG A 30 0.52 6.06 -8.96
CA ARG A 30 0.57 6.10 -10.43
C ARG A 30 1.77 6.87 -10.99
N THR A 31 2.41 7.69 -10.16
CA THR A 31 3.52 8.55 -10.59
C THR A 31 4.81 8.10 -9.93
N SER A 32 5.90 8.12 -10.69
CA SER A 32 7.23 7.80 -10.18
C SER A 32 7.65 8.76 -9.07
N VAL A 33 7.31 10.04 -9.20
CA VAL A 33 7.54 11.06 -8.17
C VAL A 33 6.80 10.74 -6.87
N GLY A 34 5.54 10.32 -6.96
CA GLY A 34 4.76 9.91 -5.80
C GLY A 34 5.32 8.66 -5.13
N TRP A 35 5.76 7.68 -5.92
CA TRP A 35 6.42 6.48 -5.42
C TRP A 35 7.73 6.81 -4.68
N GLN A 36 8.61 7.62 -5.27
CA GLN A 36 9.88 8.03 -4.65
C GLN A 36 9.66 8.81 -3.35
N ALA A 37 8.66 9.69 -3.31
CA ALA A 37 8.30 10.40 -2.09
C ALA A 37 7.85 9.42 -0.98
N PHE A 38 6.96 8.48 -1.32
CA PHE A 38 6.51 7.46 -0.39
C PHE A 38 7.67 6.60 0.15
N GLU A 39 8.57 6.13 -0.71
CA GLU A 39 9.73 5.35 -0.28
C GLU A 39 10.63 6.12 0.68
N LYS A 40 10.85 7.42 0.40
CA LYS A 40 11.62 8.30 1.28
C LYS A 40 10.95 8.44 2.64
N ASP A 41 9.65 8.70 2.67
CA ASP A 41 8.91 8.91 3.91
C ASP A 41 8.87 7.63 4.76
N MET A 42 8.64 6.47 4.16
CA MET A 42 8.67 5.18 4.87
C MET A 42 10.06 4.87 5.43
N LYS A 43 11.13 5.19 4.69
CA LYS A 43 12.50 5.00 5.16
C LYS A 43 12.82 5.91 6.35
N ASN A 44 12.34 7.15 6.34
CA ASN A 44 12.51 8.07 7.47
C ASN A 44 11.79 7.55 8.70
N LEU A 45 10.52 7.17 8.58
CA LEU A 45 9.74 6.59 9.69
C LEU A 45 10.43 5.36 10.30
N TYR A 46 10.92 4.45 9.45
CA TYR A 46 11.64 3.28 9.92
C TYR A 46 12.93 3.66 10.66
N SER A 47 13.68 4.64 10.15
CA SER A 47 14.90 5.15 10.80
C SER A 47 14.63 5.82 12.14
N ASP A 48 13.46 6.44 12.30
CA ASP A 48 12.98 7.03 13.55
C ASP A 48 12.44 5.98 14.55
N GLY A 49 12.49 4.69 14.18
CA GLY A 49 12.08 3.57 15.03
C GLY A 49 10.59 3.24 14.97
N VAL A 50 9.84 3.82 14.03
CA VAL A 50 8.44 3.47 13.79
C VAL A 50 8.36 2.10 13.13
N LYS A 51 7.74 1.14 13.81
CA LYS A 51 7.61 -0.26 13.33
C LYS A 51 6.28 -0.53 12.64
N GLU A 52 5.25 0.23 12.99
CA GLU A 52 3.88 0.02 12.52
C GLU A 52 3.20 1.37 12.29
N VAL A 53 2.40 1.47 11.24
CA VAL A 53 1.58 2.65 10.95
C VAL A 53 0.10 2.23 11.02
N PRO A 54 -0.73 2.86 11.87
CA PRO A 54 -2.14 2.49 11.97
C PRO A 54 -2.88 2.84 10.69
N LEU A 55 -3.63 1.87 10.16
CA LEU A 55 -4.51 2.07 9.02
C LEU A 55 -5.90 2.49 9.51
N LEU A 56 -6.36 3.66 9.08
CA LEU A 56 -7.76 4.06 9.22
C LEU A 56 -8.50 3.81 7.91
N VAL A 57 -9.53 2.96 7.95
CA VAL A 57 -10.43 2.72 6.80
C VAL A 57 -11.77 3.38 7.10
N SER A 58 -12.19 4.29 6.22
CA SER A 58 -13.50 4.94 6.28
C SER A 58 -14.29 4.64 5.02
N TYR A 59 -15.55 4.25 5.19
CA TYR A 59 -16.49 4.03 4.10
C TYR A 59 -17.53 5.15 4.13
N SER A 60 -17.58 5.97 3.08
CA SER A 60 -18.70 6.88 2.85
C SER A 60 -19.81 6.14 2.09
N ARG A 61 -21.06 6.35 2.51
CA ARG A 61 -22.24 5.89 1.76
C ARG A 61 -22.47 6.74 0.52
#